data_AF-A0A497ICX9-F1
#
_entry.id   AF-A0A497ICX9-F1
#
_cell.length_a   1.000
_cell.length_b   1.000
_cell.length_c   1.000
_cell.angle_alpha   90.00
_cell.angle_beta   90.00
_cell.angle_gamma   90.00
#
_symmetry.space_group_name_H-M   'P 1'
#
loop_
_entity.id
_entity.type
_entity.pdbx_description
1 polymer ?
#
loop_
_entity_poly.entity_id
_entity_poly.type
_entity_poly.pdbx_seq_one_letter_code
_entity_poly.pdbx_strand_id
1 'polypeptide(L)'
;GPVCTCGRRGCLEAIASGPAIARRARELLATGESSVLRGLSELTAQEVAQAVAAGDPVAEKALRGAAQALGLALAQAITLMNPERIAVGGGVARSGERFFAWTRETARRYVPPQARVDIIPAQLLDDAPLWGASALAERVLQGKKGRCRQ
;
A
#
# COMPACT_ATOMS: atom_id res chain seq x y z
N GLY A 1 6.04 12.26 -12.87
CA GLY A 1 5.89 10.94 -12.22
C GLY A 1 6.13 9.81 -13.20
N PRO A 2 6.40 8.58 -12.71
CA PRO A 2 6.59 7.38 -13.54
C PRO A 2 5.35 7.06 -14.36
N VAL A 3 5.53 6.31 -15.46
CA VAL A 3 4.43 5.80 -16.28
C VAL A 3 3.71 4.67 -15.52
N CYS A 4 2.38 4.71 -15.52
CA CYS A 4 1.51 3.71 -14.92
C CYS A 4 1.02 2.71 -15.96
N THR A 5 0.62 1.53 -15.51
CA THR A 5 -0.06 0.49 -16.32
C THR A 5 -1.34 1.00 -16.97
N CYS A 6 -2.01 2.00 -16.37
CA CYS A 6 -3.18 2.64 -16.96
C CYS A 6 -2.86 3.64 -18.10
N GLY A 7 -1.59 3.77 -18.49
CA GLY A 7 -1.11 4.67 -19.56
C GLY A 7 -0.86 6.12 -19.13
N ARG A 8 -1.30 6.52 -17.92
CA ARG A 8 -1.06 7.87 -17.37
C ARG A 8 0.27 7.96 -16.61
N ARG A 9 0.63 9.17 -16.17
CA ARG A 9 1.85 9.43 -15.39
C ARG A 9 1.52 9.87 -13.97
N GLY A 10 2.32 9.41 -13.01
CA GLY A 10 2.23 9.86 -11.62
C GLY A 10 1.06 9.29 -10.82
N CYS A 11 0.45 8.19 -11.28
CA CYS A 11 -0.53 7.46 -10.48
C CYS A 11 0.11 6.92 -9.21
N LEU A 12 -0.67 6.86 -8.12
CA LEU A 12 -0.21 6.29 -6.86
C LEU A 12 0.28 4.85 -7.02
N GLU A 13 -0.39 4.04 -7.83
CA GLU A 13 0.02 2.66 -8.14
C GLU A 13 1.43 2.61 -8.75
N ALA A 14 1.78 3.56 -9.62
CA ALA A 14 3.09 3.64 -10.23
C ALA A 14 4.19 4.06 -9.23
N ILE A 15 3.85 4.46 -8.01
CA ILE A 15 4.79 4.93 -6.99
C ILE A 15 4.84 3.99 -5.78
N ALA A 16 3.69 3.52 -5.30
CA ALA A 16 3.55 2.84 -4.02
C ALA A 16 3.09 1.37 -4.12
N SER A 17 2.95 0.80 -5.32
CA SER A 17 2.70 -0.64 -5.48
C SER A 17 3.97 -1.46 -5.23
N GLY A 18 3.81 -2.77 -4.99
CA GLY A 18 4.92 -3.70 -4.83
C GLY A 18 5.94 -3.63 -5.99
N PRO A 19 5.49 -3.76 -7.26
CA PRO A 19 6.35 -3.60 -8.42
C PRO A 19 6.98 -2.20 -8.54
N ALA A 20 6.28 -1.15 -8.13
CA ALA A 20 6.82 0.21 -8.14
C ALA A 20 7.95 0.40 -7.11
N ILE A 21 7.80 -0.14 -5.90
CA ILE A 21 8.83 -0.12 -4.86
C ILE A 21 10.08 -0.86 -5.35
N ALA A 22 9.91 -2.07 -5.89
CA ALA A 22 11.02 -2.86 -6.44
C ALA A 22 11.73 -2.13 -7.58
N ARG A 23 10.97 -1.56 -8.53
CA ARG A 23 11.54 -0.76 -9.60
C ARG A 23 12.31 0.44 -9.06
N ARG A 24 11.77 1.15 -8.06
CA ARG A 24 12.43 2.30 -7.45
C ARG A 24 13.74 1.92 -6.76
N ALA A 25 13.76 0.78 -6.08
CA ALA A 25 14.99 0.23 -5.50
C ALA A 25 16.02 -0.08 -6.60
N ARG A 26 15.64 -0.71 -7.71
CA ARG A 26 16.55 -0.93 -8.86
C ARG A 26 17.11 0.37 -9.43
N GLU A 27 16.28 1.39 -9.59
CA GLU A 27 16.72 2.72 -10.06
C GLU A 27 17.76 3.34 -9.10
N LEU A 28 17.56 3.21 -7.79
CA LEU A 28 18.51 3.70 -6.79
C LEU A 28 19.79 2.86 -6.74
N LEU A 29 19.73 1.56 -6.97
CA LEU A 29 20.94 0.72 -7.08
C LEU A 29 21.83 1.12 -8.25
N ALA A 30 21.23 1.58 -9.35
CA ALA A 30 21.96 2.04 -10.53
C ALA A 30 22.79 3.31 -10.29
N THR A 31 22.55 4.06 -9.21
CA THR A 31 23.32 5.27 -8.87
C THR A 31 24.67 4.98 -8.21
N GLY A 32 24.98 3.71 -7.91
CA GLY A 32 26.27 3.30 -7.35
C GLY A 32 26.30 3.14 -5.83
N GLU A 33 25.18 3.32 -5.12
CA GLU A 33 25.13 3.12 -3.66
C GLU A 33 25.32 1.64 -3.27
N SER A 34 26.12 1.39 -2.23
CA SER A 34 26.28 0.05 -1.65
C SER A 34 24.95 -0.40 -1.03
N SER A 35 24.53 -1.62 -1.31
CA SER A 35 23.27 -2.16 -0.82
C SER A 35 23.25 -3.69 -0.87
N VAL A 36 22.61 -4.30 0.13
CA VAL A 36 22.38 -5.75 0.20
C VAL A 36 21.42 -6.25 -0.88
N LEU A 37 20.71 -5.34 -1.54
CA LEU A 37 19.79 -5.66 -2.63
C LEU A 37 20.53 -5.91 -3.97
N ARG A 38 21.83 -5.62 -4.06
CA ARG A 38 22.62 -5.89 -5.27
C ARG A 38 22.76 -7.39 -5.49
N GLY A 39 22.55 -7.83 -6.73
CA GLY A 39 22.75 -9.22 -7.15
C GLY A 39 21.56 -10.14 -6.87
N LEU A 40 20.46 -9.63 -6.29
CA LEU A 40 19.20 -10.37 -6.24
C LEU A 40 18.63 -10.53 -7.66
N SER A 41 18.36 -11.76 -8.06
CA SER A 41 17.75 -12.09 -9.36
C SER A 41 16.34 -11.53 -9.46
N GLU A 42 15.55 -11.70 -8.40
CA GLU A 42 14.22 -11.13 -8.24
C GLU A 42 14.22 -10.17 -7.05
N LEU A 43 13.76 -8.94 -7.30
CA LEU A 43 13.59 -7.92 -6.28
C LEU A 43 12.10 -7.60 -6.20
N THR A 44 11.50 -7.84 -5.05
CA THR A 44 10.12 -7.46 -4.73
C THR A 44 10.10 -6.43 -3.59
N ALA A 45 8.93 -5.88 -3.29
CA ALA A 45 8.77 -5.00 -2.14
C ALA A 45 9.05 -5.69 -0.81
N GLN A 46 8.89 -7.01 -0.74
CA GLN A 46 9.17 -7.78 0.48
C GLN A 46 10.67 -7.84 0.78
N GLU A 47 11.53 -8.12 -0.21
CA GLU A 47 12.99 -8.09 -0.01
C GLU A 47 13.46 -6.67 0.30
N VAL A 48 12.85 -5.64 -0.32
CA VAL A 48 13.12 -4.24 0.05
C VAL A 48 12.76 -3.98 1.51
N ALA A 49 11.60 -4.42 1.98
CA ALA A 49 11.21 -4.26 3.39
C ALA A 49 12.13 -5.02 4.36
N GLN A 50 12.60 -6.22 3.99
CA GLN A 50 13.58 -6.97 4.76
C GLN A 50 14.93 -6.24 4.82
N ALA A 51 15.40 -5.68 3.71
CA ALA A 51 16.64 -4.90 3.67
C ALA A 51 16.53 -3.61 4.52
N VAL A 52 15.34 -2.99 4.59
CA VAL A 52 15.09 -1.88 5.53
C VAL A 52 15.27 -2.31 6.98
N ALA A 53 14.84 -3.51 7.35
CA ALA A 53 15.06 -4.05 8.69
C ALA A 53 16.55 -4.32 8.98
N ALA A 54 17.34 -4.62 7.93
CA ALA A 54 18.79 -4.76 8.00
C ALA A 54 19.57 -3.41 7.94
N GLY A 55 18.87 -2.27 7.89
CA GLY A 55 19.49 -0.94 7.87
C GLY A 55 20.03 -0.50 6.51
N ASP A 56 19.53 -1.09 5.41
CA ASP A 56 19.96 -0.72 4.06
C ASP A 56 19.42 0.66 3.63
N PRO A 57 20.30 1.63 3.30
CA PRO A 57 19.88 2.99 2.98
C PRO A 57 19.15 3.12 1.64
N VAL A 58 19.46 2.26 0.66
CA VAL A 58 18.79 2.25 -0.64
C VAL A 58 17.36 1.74 -0.49
N ALA A 59 17.20 0.66 0.26
CA ALA A 59 15.92 0.07 0.60
C ALA A 59 15.06 1.06 1.38
N GLU A 60 15.64 1.77 2.36
CA GLU A 60 14.92 2.78 3.15
C GLU A 60 14.44 3.91 2.25
N LYS A 61 15.30 4.46 1.38
CA LYS A 61 14.90 5.50 0.41
C LYS A 61 13.74 5.05 -0.47
N ALA A 62 13.80 3.83 -1.01
CA ALA A 62 12.74 3.31 -1.88
C ALA A 62 11.41 3.13 -1.12
N LEU A 63 11.46 2.44 0.02
CA LEU A 63 10.27 2.08 0.78
C LEU A 63 9.62 3.30 1.45
N ARG A 64 10.44 4.19 2.01
CA ARG A 64 9.95 5.43 2.65
C ARG A 64 9.31 6.36 1.64
N GLY A 65 9.86 6.47 0.43
CA GLY A 65 9.25 7.26 -0.66
C GLY A 65 7.86 6.75 -1.03
N ALA A 66 7.68 5.43 -1.12
CA ALA A 66 6.37 4.81 -1.33
C ALA A 66 5.41 5.04 -0.15
N ALA A 67 5.89 4.88 1.08
CA ALA A 67 5.10 5.10 2.29
C ALA A 67 4.60 6.55 2.40
N GLN A 68 5.44 7.53 2.02
CA GLN A 68 5.09 8.95 1.98
C GLN A 68 4.04 9.25 0.90
N ALA A 69 4.21 8.70 -0.30
CA ALA A 69 3.23 8.87 -1.38
C ALA A 69 1.86 8.29 -0.99
N LEU A 70 1.84 7.12 -0.36
CA LEU A 70 0.62 6.51 0.17
C LEU A 70 0.02 7.37 1.29
N GLY A 71 0.82 7.84 2.24
CA GLY A 71 0.35 8.67 3.35
C GLY A 71 -0.30 9.97 2.88
N LEU A 72 0.26 10.62 1.85
CA LEU A 72 -0.34 11.81 1.24
C LEU A 72 -1.68 11.50 0.56
N ALA A 73 -1.78 10.40 -0.18
CA ALA A 73 -3.02 9.99 -0.81
C ALA A 73 -4.10 9.63 0.23
N LEU A 74 -3.72 8.95 1.31
CA LEU A 74 -4.62 8.63 2.40
C LEU A 74 -5.08 9.90 3.14
N ALA A 75 -4.21 10.89 3.35
CA ALA A 75 -4.61 12.16 3.94
C ALA A 75 -5.73 12.85 3.15
N GLN A 76 -5.67 12.80 1.82
CA GLN A 76 -6.73 13.33 0.96
C GLN A 76 -8.04 12.56 1.15
N ALA A 77 -7.98 11.22 1.19
CA ALA A 77 -9.16 10.39 1.45
C ALA A 77 -9.75 10.65 2.84
N ILE A 78 -8.91 10.82 3.87
CA ILE A 78 -9.32 11.14 5.24
C ILE A 78 -10.05 12.48 5.27
N THR A 79 -9.48 13.51 4.63
CA THR A 79 -10.09 14.84 4.59
C THR A 79 -11.45 14.85 3.88
N LEU A 80 -11.61 14.05 2.82
CA LEU A 80 -12.86 13.99 2.05
C LEU A 80 -13.94 13.12 2.72
N MET A 81 -13.55 12.02 3.35
CA MET A 81 -14.49 10.98 3.80
C MET A 81 -14.64 10.90 5.33
N ASN A 82 -13.71 11.47 6.09
CA ASN A 82 -13.61 11.36 7.55
C ASN A 82 -13.88 9.94 8.11
N PRO A 83 -13.18 8.89 7.62
CA PRO A 83 -13.42 7.53 8.07
C PRO A 83 -12.81 7.29 9.46
N GLU A 84 -13.43 6.40 10.24
CA GLU A 84 -12.85 5.93 11.50
C GLU A 84 -11.62 5.03 11.30
N ARG A 85 -11.58 4.30 10.17
CA ARG A 85 -10.54 3.32 9.88
C ARG A 85 -10.30 3.14 8.39
N ILE A 86 -9.04 2.92 8.03
CA ILE A 86 -8.58 2.58 6.69
C ILE A 86 -7.74 1.30 6.78
N ALA A 87 -8.22 0.24 6.11
CA ALA A 87 -7.46 -1.00 5.95
C ALA A 87 -6.76 -1.01 4.59
N VAL A 88 -5.43 -1.14 4.58
CA VAL A 88 -4.61 -1.22 3.37
C VAL A 88 -4.33 -2.69 3.05
N GLY A 89 -4.84 -3.17 1.91
CA GLY A 89 -4.66 -4.54 1.46
C GLY A 89 -3.62 -4.70 0.33
N GLY A 90 -3.63 -5.88 -0.29
CA GLY A 90 -2.73 -6.26 -1.37
C GLY A 90 -1.30 -6.56 -0.92
N GLY A 91 -0.44 -6.92 -1.87
CA GLY A 91 0.95 -7.33 -1.57
C GLY A 91 1.77 -6.26 -0.83
N VAL A 92 1.47 -4.97 -1.02
CA VAL A 92 2.17 -3.87 -0.33
C VAL A 92 1.92 -3.88 1.18
N ALA A 93 0.79 -4.42 1.65
CA ALA A 93 0.49 -4.55 3.07
C ALA A 93 1.47 -5.47 3.82
N ARG A 94 2.23 -6.30 3.09
CA ARG A 94 3.28 -7.17 3.63
C ARG A 94 4.61 -6.45 3.89
N SER A 95 4.70 -5.15 3.60
CA SER A 95 5.93 -4.34 3.77
C SER A 95 6.29 -4.04 5.24
N GLY A 96 5.52 -4.57 6.20
CA GLY A 96 5.82 -4.52 7.62
C GLY A 96 5.48 -3.19 8.30
N GLU A 97 5.63 -3.17 9.64
CA GLU A 97 5.19 -2.07 10.50
C GLU A 97 5.94 -0.76 10.20
N ARG A 98 7.21 -0.81 9.78
CA ARG A 98 7.99 0.40 9.47
C ARG A 98 7.40 1.19 8.29
N PHE A 99 6.90 0.49 7.26
CA PHE A 99 6.19 1.11 6.15
C PHE A 99 4.91 1.81 6.64
N PHE A 100 4.10 1.13 7.44
CA PHE A 100 2.87 1.71 7.99
C PHE A 100 3.13 2.87 8.97
N ALA A 101 4.21 2.81 9.75
CA ALA A 101 4.63 3.91 10.62
C ALA A 101 4.92 5.17 9.81
N TRP A 102 5.71 5.09 8.74
CA TRP A 102 5.97 6.23 7.86
C TRP A 102 4.73 6.71 7.11
N THR A 103 3.84 5.81 6.69
CA THR A 103 2.57 6.17 6.08
C THR A 103 1.69 6.95 7.06
N ARG A 104 1.56 6.47 8.30
CA ARG A 104 0.82 7.16 9.38
C ARG A 104 1.44 8.50 9.73
N GLU A 105 2.76 8.57 9.86
CA GLU A 105 3.50 9.80 10.08
C GLU A 105 3.21 10.83 9.00
N THR A 106 3.27 10.41 7.73
CA THR A 106 3.03 11.31 6.60
C THR A 106 1.56 11.75 6.57
N ALA A 107 0.61 10.83 6.70
CA ALA A 107 -0.81 11.16 6.69
C ALA A 107 -1.16 12.18 7.78
N ARG A 108 -0.65 11.99 9.01
CA ARG A 108 -0.87 12.89 10.15
C ARG A 108 -0.41 14.33 9.90
N ARG A 109 0.58 14.56 9.04
CA ARG A 109 1.06 15.92 8.70
C ARG A 109 0.08 16.68 7.81
N TYR A 110 -0.78 15.99 7.06
CA TYR A 110 -1.65 16.59 6.04
C TYR A 110 -3.15 16.51 6.36
N VAL A 111 -3.54 15.84 7.44
CA VAL A 111 -4.94 15.77 7.89
C VAL A 111 -5.23 16.83 8.96
N PRO A 112 -6.49 17.27 9.12
CA PRO A 112 -6.88 18.14 10.21
C PRO A 112 -6.53 17.53 11.58
N PRO A 113 -6.11 18.34 12.57
CA PRO A 113 -5.74 17.84 13.90
C PRO A 113 -6.83 17.03 14.62
N GLN A 114 -8.09 17.25 14.26
CA GLN A 114 -9.26 16.58 14.84
C GLN A 114 -9.56 15.23 14.20
N ALA A 115 -8.94 14.91 13.05
CA ALA A 115 -9.15 13.64 12.36
C ALA A 115 -8.62 12.49 13.21
N ARG A 116 -9.52 11.56 13.56
CA ARG A 116 -9.20 10.33 14.30
C ARG A 116 -9.41 9.15 13.37
N VAL A 117 -8.32 8.60 12.85
CA VAL A 117 -8.37 7.50 11.89
C VAL A 117 -7.27 6.48 12.16
N ASP A 118 -7.67 5.21 12.20
CA ASP A 118 -6.76 4.08 12.27
C ASP A 118 -6.36 3.64 10.85
N ILE A 119 -5.08 3.76 10.50
CA ILE A 119 -4.55 3.17 9.25
C ILE A 119 -3.91 1.83 9.63
N ILE A 120 -4.43 0.72 9.13
CA ILE A 120 -3.98 -0.63 9.49
C ILE A 120 -3.72 -1.50 8.25
N PRO A 121 -2.84 -2.53 8.33
CA PRO A 121 -2.80 -3.57 7.32
C PRO A 121 -4.11 -4.36 7.31
N ALA A 122 -4.58 -4.76 6.13
CA ALA A 122 -5.71 -5.66 6.00
C ALA A 122 -5.36 -7.04 6.54
N GLN A 123 -6.20 -7.59 7.42
CA GLN A 123 -5.96 -8.89 8.06
C GLN A 123 -6.15 -10.08 7.11
N LEU A 124 -7.07 -9.96 6.16
CA LEU A 124 -7.41 -11.05 5.23
C LEU A 124 -6.43 -11.21 4.07
N LEU A 125 -5.53 -10.25 3.84
CA LEU A 125 -4.52 -10.28 2.78
C LEU A 125 -5.04 -10.89 1.46
N ASP A 126 -4.51 -12.05 1.06
CA ASP A 126 -4.81 -12.71 -0.22
C ASP A 126 -6.17 -13.42 -0.22
N ASP A 127 -6.76 -13.68 0.95
CA ASP A 127 -8.09 -14.29 1.09
C ASP A 127 -9.22 -13.25 0.98
N ALA A 128 -8.89 -11.96 1.04
CA ALA A 128 -9.88 -10.88 0.97
C ALA A 128 -10.81 -10.96 -0.26
N PRO A 129 -10.32 -11.27 -1.48
CA PRO A 129 -11.19 -11.44 -2.65
C PRO A 129 -12.15 -12.63 -2.51
N LEU A 130 -11.70 -13.74 -1.92
CA LEU A 130 -12.51 -14.95 -1.74
C LEU A 130 -13.66 -14.68 -0.75
N TRP A 131 -13.36 -14.11 0.41
CA TRP A 131 -14.37 -13.72 1.39
C TRP A 131 -15.34 -12.66 0.84
N GLY A 132 -14.83 -11.70 0.08
CA GLY A 132 -15.66 -10.70 -0.60
C GLY A 132 -16.63 -11.32 -1.60
N ALA A 133 -16.18 -12.30 -2.39
CA ALA A 133 -17.02 -13.01 -3.34
C ALA A 133 -18.11 -13.84 -2.63
N SER A 134 -17.76 -14.53 -1.53
CA SER A 134 -18.73 -15.29 -0.73
C SER A 134 -19.80 -14.38 -0.13
N ALA A 135 -19.39 -13.28 0.52
CA ALA A 135 -20.32 -12.32 1.12
C ALA A 135 -21.23 -11.66 0.07
N LEU A 136 -20.69 -11.37 -1.12
CA LEU A 136 -21.50 -10.84 -2.23
C LEU A 136 -22.52 -11.86 -2.72
N ALA A 137 -22.12 -13.13 -2.89
CA ALA A 137 -23.00 -14.21 -3.31
C ALA A 137 -24.15 -14.43 -2.31
N GLU A 138 -23.84 -14.47 -1.00
CA GLU A 138 -24.83 -14.58 0.07
C GLU A 138 -25.83 -13.42 0.03
N ARG A 139 -25.34 -12.18 -0.10
CA ARG A 139 -26.20 -10.98 -0.18
C ARG A 139 -27.13 -11.01 -1.39
N VAL A 140 -26.65 -11.47 -2.56
CA VAL A 140 -27.47 -11.61 -3.77
C VAL A 140 -28.55 -12.68 -3.59
N LEU A 141 -28.22 -13.82 -2.96
CA LEU A 141 -29.18 -14.91 -2.71
C LEU A 141 -30.25 -14.52 -1.69
N GLN A 142 -29.89 -13.80 -0.62
CA GLN A 142 -30.84 -13.28 0.37
C GLN A 142 -31.78 -12.23 -0.23
N GLY A 143 -31.25 -11.33 -1.09
CA GLY A 143 -32.05 -10.32 -1.79
C GLY A 143 -33.06 -10.89 -2.81
N LYS A 144 -32.83 -12.11 -3.33
CA LYS A 144 -33.79 -12.84 -4.17
C LYS A 144 -34.90 -13.50 -3.36
N LYS A 145 -34.60 -14.04 -2.17
CA LYS A 145 -35.61 -14.65 -1.28
C LYS A 145 -36.67 -13.64 -0.80
N GLY A 146 -36.30 -12.38 -0.59
CA GLY A 146 -37.24 -11.30 -0.25
C GLY A 146 -38.15 -10.86 -1.40
N ARG A 147 -37.75 -11.13 -2.65
CA ARG A 147 -38.48 -10.71 -3.87
C ARG A 147 -39.47 -11.74 -4.39
N CYS A 148 -39.44 -12.96 -3.86
CA CYS A 148 -40.33 -14.07 -4.22
C CYS A 148 -41.48 -14.26 -3.20
N ARG A 149 -41.57 -13.40 -2.18
CA ARG A 149 -42.62 -13.38 -1.16
C ARG A 149 -43.62 -12.21 -1.32
N GLN A 150 -43.51 -11.45 -2.40
CA GLN A 150 -44.50 -10.48 -2.87
C GLN A 150 -45.03 -10.97 -4.21
#